data_AF-A0A845U582-F1
#
_entry.id   AF-A0A845U582-F1
#
_cell.length_a   1.000
_cell.length_b   1.000
_cell.length_c   1.000
_cell.angle_alpha   90.00
_cell.angle_beta   90.00
_cell.angle_gamma   90.00
#
_symmetry.space_group_name_H-M   'P 1'
#
loop_
_entity.id
_entity.type
_entity.pdbx_description
1 polymer ?
#
loop_
_entity_poly.entity_id
_entity_poly.type
_entity_poly.pdbx_seq_one_letter_code
_entity_poly.pdbx_strand_id
1 'polypeptide(L)'
;MVSSVNEIPGEAVVHEDMRGILRAIVRGTYDLQKLRIQIGNRIVGNFRIKLGQRPGKPASEELDADGKKIIETFKEDYKKMMDGLLGTISYKKFRASGVISSYAEFTLLEQYMALEKQEEVGFGRLGSILTGYPIFTQFLSGVLGCGPRMSGVIISEFNPEDYYWTADKNGVIKNRVSPEAEGAKKHTLSPSSFWKYAGLAVMPDGLGQSRLAEHLIDLKYYDAKNKVTERKSITFNPWLKTKLIGVLAPSFIKAGVRWQPCSTEQYDAAPTYKRSLKMKKDPEGGKAKLTKCLLVILSPYAEKYMDYRWRLDVHPKYRDFTEAEIMKMRAEKKGTVLAAEADLPPPEDEPSLESITADEDTVEEDTNVLRENKGRKGHRHAMAMRYMVKMFLIDLYVAWRKIEGLEVRPPYSQDKLGLDPH
;
A
#
# COMPACT_ATOMS: atom_id res chain seq x y z
N MET A 1 0.97 53.29 28.78
CA MET A 1 2.43 53.07 28.87
C MET A 1 2.66 51.62 29.23
N VAL A 2 3.43 50.92 28.38
CA VAL A 2 4.19 49.68 28.63
C VAL A 2 3.36 48.43 29.00
N SER A 3 3.08 47.55 28.04
CA SER A 3 3.87 46.37 27.60
C SER A 3 3.89 45.25 28.65
N SER A 4 3.23 44.12 28.37
CA SER A 4 3.70 42.95 27.60
C SER A 4 4.23 41.86 28.53
N VAL A 5 3.46 40.79 28.68
CA VAL A 5 4.03 39.43 28.62
C VAL A 5 3.03 38.60 27.82
N ASN A 6 3.38 38.36 26.55
CA ASN A 6 2.81 37.26 25.78
C ASN A 6 3.29 35.97 26.45
N GLU A 7 2.41 35.28 27.15
CA GLU A 7 2.65 33.90 27.53
C GLU A 7 2.66 33.06 26.26
N ILE A 8 3.82 32.45 25.99
CA ILE A 8 4.02 31.46 24.95
C ILE A 8 3.27 30.20 25.41
N PRO A 9 2.25 29.68 24.71
CA PRO A 9 1.59 28.46 25.14
C PRO A 9 2.48 27.27 24.76
N GLY A 10 3.33 26.87 25.69
CA GLY A 10 4.17 25.70 25.63
C GLY A 10 3.89 24.80 26.83
N GLU A 11 2.92 23.90 26.70
CA GLU A 11 2.93 22.56 27.29
C GLU A 11 1.83 21.73 26.62
N ALA A 12 2.26 20.75 25.82
CA ALA A 12 1.40 20.00 24.92
C ALA A 12 0.60 18.93 25.68
N VAL A 13 -0.55 19.32 26.24
CA VAL A 13 -1.62 18.35 26.52
C VAL A 13 -2.30 18.04 25.18
N VAL A 14 -1.80 17.03 24.48
CA VAL A 14 -2.53 16.49 23.32
C VAL A 14 -3.73 15.73 23.86
N HIS A 15 -4.82 16.46 24.17
CA HIS A 15 -6.09 15.88 24.59
C HIS A 15 -6.49 14.77 23.61
N GLU A 16 -6.95 13.63 24.13
CA GLU A 16 -7.42 12.47 23.36
C GLU A 16 -8.45 12.85 22.28
N ASP A 17 -9.21 13.92 22.55
CA ASP A 17 -10.15 14.58 21.63
C ASP A 17 -9.50 15.03 20.30
N MET A 18 -8.25 15.53 20.34
CA MET A 18 -7.55 16.01 19.14
C MET A 18 -7.16 14.89 18.16
N ARG A 19 -6.87 13.66 18.66
CA ARG A 19 -6.58 12.52 17.76
C ARG A 19 -7.82 12.03 17.02
N GLY A 20 -8.99 12.08 17.68
CA GLY A 20 -10.27 11.79 17.05
C GLY A 20 -10.57 12.73 15.88
N ILE A 21 -10.36 14.04 16.11
CA ILE A 21 -10.49 15.07 15.07
C ILE A 21 -9.48 14.85 13.94
N LEU A 22 -8.21 14.57 14.26
CA LEU A 22 -7.19 14.27 13.24
C LEU A 22 -7.60 13.06 12.39
N ARG A 23 -8.11 11.99 13.01
CA ARG A 23 -8.61 10.80 12.29
C ARG A 23 -9.75 11.15 11.34
N ALA A 24 -10.70 11.97 11.78
CA ALA A 24 -11.80 12.41 10.93
C ALA A 24 -11.30 13.21 9.72
N ILE A 25 -10.35 14.13 9.92
CA ILE A 25 -9.74 14.92 8.83
C ILE A 25 -8.97 14.04 7.85
N VAL A 26 -8.12 13.15 8.36
CA VAL A 26 -7.31 12.25 7.54
C VAL A 26 -8.21 11.32 6.71
N ARG A 27 -9.19 10.66 7.35
CA ARG A 27 -10.11 9.76 6.64
C ARG A 27 -10.97 10.52 5.62
N GLY A 28 -11.54 11.66 6.01
CA GLY A 28 -12.32 12.50 5.09
C GLY A 28 -11.52 12.95 3.87
N THR A 29 -10.25 13.33 4.04
CA THR A 29 -9.38 13.70 2.90
C THR A 29 -9.09 12.50 2.00
N TYR A 30 -8.91 11.30 2.56
CA TYR A 30 -8.76 10.07 1.77
C TYR A 30 -10.05 9.62 1.09
N ASP A 31 -11.22 9.94 1.66
CA ASP A 31 -12.51 9.69 1.02
C ASP A 31 -12.71 10.61 -0.19
N LEU A 32 -12.30 11.88 -0.11
CA LEU A 32 -12.24 12.78 -1.29
C LEU A 32 -11.34 12.21 -2.39
N GLN A 33 -10.14 11.72 -2.02
CA GLN A 33 -9.24 11.06 -2.96
C GLN A 33 -9.89 9.83 -3.61
N LYS A 34 -10.62 9.02 -2.82
CA LYS A 34 -11.33 7.84 -3.32
C LYS A 34 -12.41 8.24 -4.33
N LEU A 35 -13.20 9.27 -4.02
CA LEU A 35 -14.21 9.80 -4.95
C LEU A 35 -13.57 10.33 -6.23
N ARG A 36 -12.47 11.09 -6.12
CA ARG A 36 -11.72 11.59 -7.29
C ARG A 36 -11.24 10.45 -8.19
N ILE A 37 -10.65 9.40 -7.61
CA ILE A 37 -10.18 8.22 -8.36
C ILE A 37 -11.36 7.54 -9.05
N GLN A 38 -12.52 7.40 -8.39
CA GLN A 38 -13.71 6.83 -8.99
C GLN A 38 -14.23 7.67 -10.17
N ILE A 39 -14.26 9.00 -10.04
CA ILE A 39 -14.63 9.89 -11.16
C ILE A 39 -13.60 9.79 -12.29
N GLY A 40 -12.30 9.77 -11.99
CA GLY A 40 -11.25 9.58 -12.99
C GLY A 40 -11.41 8.28 -13.77
N ASN A 41 -11.71 7.18 -13.09
CA ASN A 41 -11.99 5.89 -13.74
C ASN A 41 -13.24 5.96 -14.64
N ARG A 42 -14.27 6.73 -14.26
CA ARG A 42 -15.45 6.97 -15.12
C ARG A 42 -15.09 7.78 -16.37
N ILE A 43 -14.25 8.81 -16.24
CA ILE A 43 -13.77 9.62 -17.37
C ILE A 43 -12.98 8.74 -18.36
N VAL A 44 -12.02 7.97 -17.85
CA VAL A 44 -11.23 7.05 -18.68
C VAL A 44 -12.12 5.99 -19.33
N GLY A 45 -13.10 5.45 -18.60
CA GLY A 45 -14.08 4.50 -19.13
C GLY A 45 -14.90 5.09 -20.28
N ASN A 46 -15.40 6.32 -20.14
CA ASN A 46 -16.13 7.00 -21.21
C ASN A 46 -15.25 7.24 -22.45
N PHE A 47 -13.99 7.63 -22.25
CA PHE A 47 -13.05 7.81 -23.36
C PHE A 47 -12.74 6.50 -24.08
N ARG A 48 -12.58 5.40 -23.35
CA ARG A 48 -12.39 4.06 -23.94
C ARG A 48 -13.57 3.64 -24.81
N ILE A 49 -14.79 3.95 -24.40
CA ILE A 49 -15.99 3.69 -25.21
C ILE A 49 -15.94 4.49 -26.52
N LYS A 50 -15.47 5.74 -26.50
CA LYS A 50 -15.28 6.54 -27.73
C LYS A 50 -14.24 5.95 -28.67
N LEU A 51 -13.20 5.32 -28.14
CA LEU A 51 -12.21 4.58 -28.94
C LEU A 51 -12.72 3.22 -29.44
N GLY A 52 -14.00 2.89 -29.23
CA GLY A 52 -14.63 1.67 -29.73
C GLY A 52 -14.57 0.50 -28.75
N GLN A 53 -14.07 0.67 -27.53
CA GLN A 53 -14.09 -0.40 -26.53
C GLN A 53 -15.52 -0.67 -26.05
N ARG A 54 -15.98 -1.92 -26.19
CA ARG A 54 -17.29 -2.33 -25.68
C ARG A 54 -17.34 -2.26 -24.14
N PRO A 55 -18.44 -1.79 -23.53
CA PRO A 55 -18.62 -1.83 -22.08
C PRO A 55 -18.43 -3.24 -21.52
N GLY A 56 -17.77 -3.35 -20.36
CA GLY A 56 -17.61 -4.61 -19.64
C GLY A 56 -16.45 -5.51 -20.10
N LYS A 57 -15.80 -5.25 -21.23
CA LYS A 57 -14.57 -5.96 -21.60
C LYS A 57 -13.34 -5.40 -20.88
N PRO A 58 -12.45 -6.24 -20.33
CA PRO A 58 -11.16 -5.78 -19.83
C PRO A 58 -10.41 -5.05 -20.94
N ALA A 59 -9.71 -3.97 -20.57
CA ALA A 59 -8.86 -3.25 -21.50
C ALA A 59 -7.65 -4.10 -21.87
N SER A 60 -7.14 -3.98 -23.11
CA SER A 60 -5.84 -4.54 -23.48
C SER A 60 -4.73 -3.90 -22.61
N GLU A 61 -3.59 -4.58 -22.46
CA GLU A 61 -2.47 -4.05 -21.65
C GLU A 61 -2.00 -2.66 -22.14
N GLU A 62 -2.09 -2.40 -23.44
CA GLU A 62 -1.79 -1.09 -24.05
C GLU A 62 -2.75 0.01 -23.59
N LEU A 63 -4.06 -0.27 -23.54
CA LEU A 63 -5.10 0.69 -23.12
C LEU A 63 -5.05 1.02 -21.62
N ASP A 64 -4.42 0.17 -20.80
CA ASP A 64 -4.24 0.39 -19.36
C ASP A 64 -3.01 1.25 -19.04
N ALA A 65 -1.97 1.23 -19.88
CA ALA A 65 -0.80 2.09 -19.72
C ALA A 65 -1.09 3.59 -19.98
N ASP A 66 -2.16 3.90 -20.70
CA ASP A 66 -2.49 5.26 -21.17
C ASP A 66 -3.48 6.04 -20.30
N GLY A 67 -4.09 5.42 -19.28
CA GLY A 67 -5.14 6.08 -18.47
C GLY A 67 -4.72 7.41 -17.82
N LYS A 68 -3.47 7.53 -17.38
CA LYS A 68 -2.95 8.80 -16.81
C LYS A 68 -2.76 9.87 -17.88
N LYS A 69 -2.22 9.50 -19.04
CA LYS A 69 -2.03 10.42 -20.17
C LYS A 69 -3.38 10.96 -20.64
N ILE A 70 -4.38 10.08 -20.74
CA ILE A 70 -5.75 10.46 -21.08
C ILE A 70 -6.26 11.54 -20.12
N ILE A 71 -6.17 11.31 -18.80
CA ILE A 71 -6.59 12.30 -17.81
C ILE A 71 -5.81 13.61 -17.95
N GLU A 72 -4.50 13.57 -18.20
CA GLU A 72 -3.68 14.76 -18.43
C GLU A 72 -4.15 15.54 -19.67
N THR A 73 -4.42 14.87 -20.78
CA THR A 73 -4.98 15.49 -21.99
C THR A 73 -6.35 16.15 -21.71
N PHE A 74 -7.24 15.44 -21.00
CA PHE A 74 -8.53 16.01 -20.57
C PHE A 74 -8.33 17.28 -19.73
N LYS A 75 -7.40 17.27 -18.77
CA LYS A 75 -7.11 18.44 -17.93
C LYS A 75 -6.58 19.61 -18.73
N GLU A 76 -5.72 19.38 -19.71
CA GLU A 76 -5.20 20.42 -20.58
C GLU A 76 -6.32 21.04 -21.41
N ASP A 77 -7.17 20.24 -22.03
CA ASP A 77 -8.30 20.73 -22.81
C ASP A 77 -9.32 21.45 -21.93
N TYR A 78 -9.59 20.96 -20.72
CA TYR A 78 -10.40 21.68 -19.73
C TYR A 78 -9.82 23.05 -19.39
N LYS A 79 -8.51 23.13 -19.14
CA LYS A 79 -7.84 24.42 -18.86
C LYS A 79 -7.98 25.39 -20.02
N LYS A 80 -7.79 24.93 -21.27
CA LYS A 80 -7.98 25.75 -22.47
C LYS A 80 -9.43 26.23 -22.60
N MET A 81 -10.41 25.38 -22.29
CA MET A 81 -11.82 25.75 -22.31
C MET A 81 -12.20 26.77 -21.24
N MET A 82 -11.55 26.71 -20.08
CA MET A 82 -11.78 27.61 -18.95
C MET A 82 -10.92 28.88 -18.99
N ASP A 83 -9.99 28.99 -19.93
CA ASP A 83 -9.07 30.12 -20.01
C ASP A 83 -9.84 31.43 -20.25
N GLY A 84 -9.56 32.45 -19.45
CA GLY A 84 -10.26 33.74 -19.48
C GLY A 84 -11.68 33.75 -18.89
N LEU A 85 -12.19 32.64 -18.32
CA LEU A 85 -13.51 32.57 -17.69
C LEU A 85 -13.42 32.67 -16.16
N LEU A 86 -14.25 33.53 -15.57
CA LEU A 86 -14.35 33.74 -14.10
C LEU A 86 -15.36 32.82 -13.40
N GLY A 87 -15.80 31.72 -14.03
CA GLY A 87 -16.81 30.81 -13.46
C GLY A 87 -17.16 29.63 -14.37
N THR A 88 -18.21 28.88 -14.02
CA THR A 88 -18.64 27.68 -14.75
C THR A 88 -19.24 27.99 -16.12
N ILE A 89 -18.94 27.14 -17.10
CA ILE A 89 -19.54 27.20 -18.44
C ILE A 89 -20.97 26.66 -18.37
N SER A 90 -21.96 27.46 -18.77
CA SER A 90 -23.33 26.97 -18.96
C SER A 90 -23.48 26.15 -20.24
N TYR A 91 -24.44 25.22 -20.29
CA TYR A 91 -24.76 24.42 -21.48
C TYR A 91 -24.84 25.24 -22.79
N LYS A 92 -25.50 26.40 -22.78
CA LYS A 92 -25.66 27.24 -23.98
C LYS A 92 -24.34 27.81 -24.52
N LYS A 93 -23.39 28.07 -23.61
CA LYS A 93 -22.07 28.64 -23.91
C LYS A 93 -21.02 27.57 -24.18
N PHE A 94 -21.34 26.31 -23.92
CA PHE A 94 -20.42 25.20 -24.17
C PHE A 94 -20.10 25.08 -25.66
N ARG A 95 -18.82 24.89 -25.96
CA ARG A 95 -18.29 24.58 -27.28
C ARG A 95 -17.33 23.41 -27.11
N ALA A 96 -17.50 22.36 -27.91
CA ALA A 96 -16.60 21.21 -27.88
C ALA A 96 -15.16 21.65 -28.18
N SER A 97 -14.20 21.03 -27.51
CA SER A 97 -12.77 21.34 -27.67
C SER A 97 -11.93 20.09 -27.39
N GLY A 98 -11.04 19.76 -28.31
CA GLY A 98 -10.13 18.62 -28.19
C GLY A 98 -10.87 17.31 -27.91
N VAL A 99 -10.50 16.62 -26.82
CA VAL A 99 -11.14 15.33 -26.44
C VAL A 99 -12.51 15.49 -25.76
N ILE A 100 -12.86 16.71 -25.33
CA ILE A 100 -14.12 17.03 -24.66
C ILE A 100 -15.16 17.38 -25.73
N SER A 101 -16.01 16.41 -26.07
CA SER A 101 -16.97 16.55 -27.17
C SER A 101 -18.39 16.82 -26.72
N SER A 102 -18.71 16.62 -25.43
CA SER A 102 -20.05 16.84 -24.89
C SER A 102 -20.03 17.63 -23.58
N TYR A 103 -21.11 18.36 -23.30
CA TYR A 103 -21.27 19.08 -22.04
C TYR A 103 -21.31 18.14 -20.83
N ALA A 104 -21.79 16.90 -21.02
CA ALA A 104 -21.80 15.88 -19.97
C ALA A 104 -20.37 15.48 -19.55
N GLU A 105 -19.46 15.33 -20.50
CA GLU A 105 -18.04 15.07 -20.22
C GLU A 105 -17.37 16.25 -19.54
N PHE A 106 -17.67 17.46 -20.01
CA PHE A 106 -17.18 18.69 -19.38
C PHE A 106 -17.62 18.77 -17.91
N THR A 107 -18.89 18.49 -17.63
CA THR A 107 -19.44 18.50 -16.26
C THR A 107 -18.75 17.44 -15.37
N LEU A 108 -18.52 16.24 -15.90
CA LEU A 108 -17.83 15.17 -15.17
C LEU A 108 -16.37 15.56 -14.85
N LEU A 109 -15.72 16.26 -15.79
CA LEU A 109 -14.36 16.75 -15.62
C LEU A 109 -14.28 17.93 -14.66
N GLU A 110 -15.25 18.85 -14.67
CA GLU A 110 -15.36 19.92 -13.68
C GLU A 110 -15.45 19.34 -12.26
N GLN A 111 -16.29 18.30 -12.06
CA GLN A 111 -16.38 17.58 -10.78
C GLN A 111 -15.03 16.95 -10.38
N TYR A 112 -14.32 16.35 -11.34
CA TYR A 112 -12.99 15.80 -11.10
C TYR A 112 -12.00 16.88 -10.65
N MET A 113 -11.97 18.01 -11.35
CA MET A 113 -11.07 19.15 -11.05
C MET A 113 -11.38 19.76 -9.68
N ALA A 114 -12.67 19.88 -9.33
CA ALA A 114 -13.10 20.35 -8.02
C ALA A 114 -12.63 19.43 -6.89
N LEU A 115 -12.81 18.10 -7.05
CA LEU A 115 -12.33 17.12 -6.08
C LEU A 115 -10.81 17.11 -5.96
N GLU A 116 -10.08 17.25 -7.06
CA GLU A 116 -8.61 17.34 -7.06
C GLU A 116 -8.13 18.55 -6.26
N LYS A 117 -8.73 19.72 -6.49
CA LYS A 117 -8.42 20.93 -5.73
C LYS A 117 -8.73 20.77 -4.24
N GLN A 118 -9.87 20.18 -3.90
CA GLN A 118 -10.23 19.94 -2.50
C GLN A 118 -9.31 18.93 -1.81
N GLU A 119 -8.93 17.85 -2.50
CA GLU A 119 -7.94 16.87 -2.02
C GLU A 119 -6.59 17.54 -1.74
N GLU A 120 -6.11 18.38 -2.66
CA GLU A 120 -4.84 19.10 -2.52
C GLU A 120 -4.86 20.04 -1.31
N VAL A 121 -5.92 20.85 -1.17
CA VAL A 121 -6.11 21.75 -0.02
C VAL A 121 -6.18 20.96 1.29
N GLY A 122 -6.93 19.85 1.31
CA GLY A 122 -7.08 19.00 2.50
C GLY A 122 -5.73 18.43 2.97
N PHE A 123 -4.95 17.86 2.04
CA PHE A 123 -3.62 17.33 2.38
C PHE A 123 -2.59 18.43 2.67
N GLY A 124 -2.70 19.61 2.07
CA GLY A 124 -1.84 20.76 2.37
C GLY A 124 -1.99 21.22 3.83
N ARG A 125 -3.25 21.35 4.29
CA ARG A 125 -3.56 21.75 5.68
C ARG A 125 -3.09 20.72 6.71
N LEU A 126 -3.06 19.45 6.35
CA LEU A 126 -2.62 18.38 7.24
C LEU A 126 -1.19 18.61 7.75
N GLY A 127 -0.28 19.15 6.93
CA GLY A 127 1.09 19.47 7.37
C GLY A 127 1.13 20.45 8.54
N SER A 128 0.33 21.51 8.48
CA SER A 128 0.25 22.51 9.57
C SER A 128 -0.43 21.98 10.82
N ILE A 129 -1.41 21.07 10.68
CA ILE A 129 -2.04 20.43 11.86
C ILE A 129 -1.02 19.54 12.57
N LEU A 130 -0.19 18.82 11.80
CA LEU A 130 0.75 17.86 12.35
C LEU A 130 1.90 18.49 13.12
N THR A 131 2.21 19.78 12.92
CA THR A 131 3.24 20.47 13.72
C THR A 131 2.90 20.53 15.21
N GLY A 132 1.61 20.41 15.57
CA GLY A 132 1.15 20.29 16.96
C GLY A 132 1.47 18.94 17.62
N TYR A 133 1.99 17.95 16.89
CA TYR A 133 2.32 16.63 17.42
C TYR A 133 3.84 16.45 17.53
N PRO A 134 4.41 16.28 18.74
CA PRO A 134 5.86 16.11 18.93
C PRO A 134 6.47 14.97 18.13
N ILE A 135 5.77 13.83 18.00
CA ILE A 135 6.23 12.70 17.18
C ILE A 135 6.40 13.07 15.69
N PHE A 136 5.61 14.02 15.19
CA PHE A 136 5.76 14.49 13.82
C PHE A 136 7.01 15.33 13.67
N THR A 137 7.15 16.34 14.53
CA THR A 137 8.23 17.33 14.43
C THR A 137 9.60 16.74 14.74
N GLN A 138 9.68 15.82 15.71
CA GLN A 138 10.94 15.27 16.21
C GLN A 138 11.39 13.98 15.49
N PHE A 139 10.48 13.24 14.86
CA PHE A 139 10.82 11.96 14.21
C PHE A 139 10.28 11.84 12.79
N LEU A 140 8.95 11.85 12.59
CA LEU A 140 8.36 11.48 11.30
C LEU A 140 8.75 12.43 10.16
N SER A 141 8.89 13.73 10.44
CA SER A 141 9.30 14.75 9.47
C SER A 141 10.69 14.48 8.86
N GLY A 142 11.60 13.87 9.63
CA GLY A 142 12.95 13.50 9.20
C GLY A 142 13.02 12.17 8.47
N VAL A 143 11.94 11.38 8.45
CA VAL A 143 11.94 10.07 7.79
C VAL A 143 11.72 10.24 6.29
N LEU A 144 12.77 9.98 5.50
CA LEU A 144 12.73 10.05 4.04
C LEU A 144 11.66 9.11 3.46
N GLY A 145 10.64 9.69 2.83
CA GLY A 145 9.48 8.99 2.28
C GLY A 145 8.25 8.95 3.19
N CYS A 146 8.32 9.47 4.42
CA CYS A 146 7.18 9.68 5.31
C CYS A 146 6.77 11.17 5.33
N GLY A 147 5.96 11.59 4.37
CA GLY A 147 5.43 12.96 4.34
C GLY A 147 4.19 13.16 5.24
N PRO A 148 3.70 14.41 5.37
CA PRO A 148 2.54 14.75 6.21
C PRO A 148 1.32 13.85 6.03
N ARG A 149 1.04 13.42 4.79
CA ARG A 149 -0.08 12.50 4.50
C ARG A 149 0.04 11.18 5.25
N MET A 150 1.22 10.57 5.23
CA MET A 150 1.46 9.31 5.92
C MET A 150 1.65 9.49 7.41
N SER A 151 2.29 10.58 7.84
CA SER A 151 2.39 10.93 9.26
C SER A 151 1.01 11.11 9.88
N GLY A 152 0.06 11.74 9.19
CA GLY A 152 -1.32 11.87 9.65
C GLY A 152 -2.03 10.54 9.82
N VAL A 153 -1.85 9.59 8.89
CA VAL A 153 -2.36 8.21 9.05
C VAL A 153 -1.78 7.55 10.30
N ILE A 154 -0.46 7.65 10.49
CA ILE A 154 0.23 7.04 11.63
C ILE A 154 -0.29 7.63 12.95
N ILE A 155 -0.32 8.97 13.06
CA ILE A 155 -0.69 9.68 14.28
C ILE A 155 -2.17 9.47 14.63
N SER A 156 -3.05 9.40 13.63
CA SER A 156 -4.48 9.21 13.86
C SER A 156 -4.88 7.77 14.18
N GLU A 157 -4.15 6.77 13.72
CA GLU A 157 -4.51 5.36 13.89
C GLU A 157 -3.70 4.65 14.97
N PHE A 158 -2.47 5.10 15.26
CA PHE A 158 -1.68 4.55 16.34
C PHE A 158 -1.74 5.41 17.59
N ASN A 159 -1.69 4.75 18.74
CA ASN A 159 -1.51 5.37 20.03
C ASN A 159 -0.39 4.63 20.78
N PRO A 160 0.67 5.32 21.25
CA PRO A 160 1.73 4.70 22.05
C PRO A 160 1.24 4.23 23.43
N GLU A 161 0.11 4.78 23.90
CA GLU A 161 -0.49 4.47 25.20
C GLU A 161 -1.61 3.43 25.14
N ASP A 162 -2.32 3.28 23.98
CA ASP A 162 -3.64 2.63 23.89
C ASP A 162 -3.75 1.43 24.86
N TYR A 163 -4.49 1.68 25.93
CA TYR A 163 -4.67 0.76 27.02
C TYR A 163 -5.86 -0.17 26.73
N TYR A 164 -5.58 -1.46 26.80
CA TYR A 164 -6.46 -2.61 27.04
C TYR A 164 -7.70 -2.83 26.17
N TRP A 165 -7.75 -4.04 25.63
CA TRP A 165 -9.01 -4.73 25.38
C TRP A 165 -9.49 -5.28 26.72
N THR A 166 -10.69 -4.90 27.15
CA THR A 166 -11.38 -5.62 28.23
C THR A 166 -12.40 -6.55 27.60
N ALA A 167 -12.31 -7.84 27.91
CA ALA A 167 -13.45 -8.72 27.70
C ALA A 167 -14.37 -8.57 28.91
N ASP A 168 -15.68 -8.43 28.68
CA ASP A 168 -16.62 -8.58 29.78
C ASP A 168 -16.69 -10.04 30.26
N LYS A 169 -17.47 -10.29 31.31
CA LYS A 169 -17.71 -11.64 31.88
C LYS A 169 -18.19 -12.69 30.87
N ASN A 170 -18.70 -12.27 29.71
CA ASN A 170 -19.19 -13.15 28.64
C ASN A 170 -18.18 -13.33 27.50
N GLY A 171 -16.97 -12.76 27.62
CA GLY A 171 -15.92 -12.82 26.59
C GLY A 171 -16.12 -11.82 25.44
N VAL A 172 -17.06 -10.87 25.56
CA VAL A 172 -17.26 -9.85 24.52
C VAL A 172 -16.20 -8.77 24.68
N ILE A 173 -15.40 -8.58 23.63
CA ILE A 173 -14.35 -7.59 23.58
C ILE A 173 -14.95 -6.19 23.47
N LYS A 174 -14.80 -5.37 24.51
CA LYS A 174 -15.14 -3.94 24.49
C LYS A 174 -13.89 -3.14 24.06
N ASN A 175 -14.05 -2.28 23.05
CA ASN A 175 -13.00 -1.37 22.60
C ASN A 175 -12.83 -0.24 23.62
N ARG A 176 -11.58 0.10 23.96
CA ARG A 176 -11.15 1.26 24.76
C ARG A 176 -11.90 1.43 26.08
N VAL A 177 -11.28 0.99 27.16
CA VAL A 177 -11.76 1.31 28.51
C VAL A 177 -10.64 1.99 29.27
N SER A 178 -11.02 2.91 30.17
CA SER A 178 -10.10 3.62 31.05
C SER A 178 -9.19 2.62 31.80
N PRO A 179 -7.92 2.94 32.08
CA PRO A 179 -7.02 2.09 32.87
C PRO A 179 -7.57 1.69 34.24
N GLU A 180 -8.56 2.43 34.78
CA GLU A 180 -9.22 2.12 36.05
C GLU A 180 -10.37 1.09 35.95
N ALA A 181 -10.68 0.57 34.76
CA ALA A 181 -11.78 -0.38 34.58
C ALA A 181 -11.48 -1.73 35.28
N GLU A 182 -12.41 -2.17 36.12
CA GLU A 182 -12.34 -3.42 36.87
C GLU A 182 -12.12 -4.62 35.93
N GLY A 183 -11.02 -5.35 36.11
CA GLY A 183 -10.64 -6.50 35.27
C GLY A 183 -9.78 -6.17 34.03
N ALA A 184 -9.40 -4.91 33.81
CA ALA A 184 -8.47 -4.53 32.74
C ALA A 184 -7.06 -5.08 32.99
N LYS A 185 -6.63 -6.06 32.18
CA LYS A 185 -5.24 -6.57 32.25
C LYS A 185 -4.29 -5.58 31.62
N LYS A 186 -3.30 -5.11 32.40
CA LYS A 186 -2.28 -4.14 32.00
C LYS A 186 -1.32 -4.62 30.88
N HIS A 187 -1.80 -4.88 29.66
CA HIS A 187 -1.02 -5.16 28.44
C HIS A 187 -0.34 -3.91 27.81
N THR A 188 0.79 -3.47 28.32
CA THR A 188 1.67 -2.50 27.63
C THR A 188 1.99 -2.94 26.20
N LEU A 189 1.78 -2.05 25.22
CA LEU A 189 2.10 -2.34 23.82
C LEU A 189 3.60 -2.58 23.64
N SER A 190 3.93 -3.58 22.83
CA SER A 190 5.26 -3.79 22.25
C SER A 190 5.20 -3.47 20.75
N PRO A 191 6.35 -3.38 20.04
CA PRO A 191 6.35 -3.21 18.58
C PRO A 191 5.54 -4.29 17.84
N SER A 192 5.47 -5.51 18.36
CA SER A 192 4.69 -6.59 17.73
C SER A 192 3.17 -6.37 17.85
N SER A 193 2.70 -5.64 18.87
CA SER A 193 1.31 -5.19 18.96
C SER A 193 0.96 -4.24 17.81
N PHE A 194 1.85 -3.30 17.47
CA PHE A 194 1.67 -2.42 16.30
C PHE A 194 1.57 -3.25 15.02
N TRP A 195 2.43 -4.27 14.86
CA TRP A 195 2.40 -5.13 13.69
C TRP A 195 1.10 -5.92 13.56
N LYS A 196 0.60 -6.50 14.66
CA LYS A 196 -0.65 -7.26 14.66
C LYS A 196 -1.83 -6.34 14.34
N TYR A 197 -1.90 -5.16 14.96
CA TYR A 197 -2.95 -4.18 14.69
C TYR A 197 -2.90 -3.66 13.24
N ALA A 198 -1.70 -3.45 12.69
CA ALA A 198 -1.48 -3.00 11.33
C ALA A 198 -1.59 -4.11 10.26
N GLY A 199 -1.85 -5.37 10.64
CA GLY A 199 -1.99 -6.47 9.70
C GLY A 199 -0.66 -6.91 9.06
N LEU A 200 0.45 -6.69 9.75
CA LEU A 200 1.81 -7.03 9.34
C LEU A 200 2.31 -8.34 9.96
N ALA A 201 1.56 -8.93 10.89
CA ALA A 201 1.91 -10.21 11.48
C ALA A 201 2.02 -11.33 10.42
N VAL A 202 2.81 -12.34 10.75
CA VAL A 202 2.86 -13.60 9.99
C VAL A 202 2.04 -14.61 10.77
N MET A 203 1.16 -15.32 10.09
CA MET A 203 0.24 -16.30 10.67
C MET A 203 0.92 -17.69 10.71
N PRO A 204 0.35 -18.68 11.43
CA PRO A 204 0.97 -20.00 11.60
C PRO A 204 1.27 -20.75 10.29
N ASP A 205 0.52 -20.45 9.22
CA ASP A 205 0.71 -20.94 7.85
C ASP A 205 1.96 -20.34 7.15
N GLY A 206 2.65 -19.40 7.80
CA GLY A 206 3.79 -18.67 7.25
C GLY A 206 3.40 -17.53 6.30
N LEU A 207 2.11 -17.27 6.08
CA LEU A 207 1.64 -16.17 5.26
C LEU A 207 1.45 -14.89 6.06
N GLY A 208 1.45 -13.75 5.38
CA GLY A 208 1.10 -12.49 6.01
C GLY A 208 -0.38 -12.47 6.39
N GLN A 209 -0.69 -12.02 7.60
CA GLN A 209 -2.05 -11.86 8.14
C GLN A 209 -2.96 -11.19 7.12
N SER A 210 -4.09 -11.79 6.78
CA SER A 210 -4.94 -11.40 5.65
C SER A 210 -6.42 -11.65 5.94
N ARG A 211 -7.27 -11.61 4.91
CA ARG A 211 -8.71 -11.93 5.00
C ARG A 211 -9.02 -13.38 4.66
N LEU A 212 -8.02 -14.26 4.64
CA LEU A 212 -8.23 -15.69 4.48
C LEU A 212 -9.06 -16.24 5.64
N ALA A 213 -9.89 -17.24 5.38
CA ALA A 213 -10.77 -17.84 6.38
C ALA A 213 -9.98 -18.35 7.61
N GLU A 214 -8.79 -18.90 7.37
CA GLU A 214 -7.85 -19.40 8.39
C GLU A 214 -7.28 -18.31 9.30
N HIS A 215 -7.32 -17.04 8.86
CA HIS A 215 -6.82 -15.89 9.61
C HIS A 215 -7.90 -15.19 10.44
N LEU A 216 -9.17 -15.56 10.24
CA LEU A 216 -10.29 -14.98 10.96
C LEU A 216 -10.38 -15.59 12.35
N ILE A 217 -10.76 -14.76 13.32
CA ILE A 217 -11.09 -15.23 14.67
C ILE A 217 -12.59 -15.10 14.89
N ASP A 218 -13.13 -15.96 15.74
CA ASP A 218 -14.50 -15.83 16.21
C ASP A 218 -14.56 -14.73 17.28
N LEU A 219 -15.31 -13.66 16.98
CA LEU A 219 -15.58 -12.57 17.90
C LEU A 219 -17.03 -12.64 18.39
N LYS A 220 -17.18 -12.64 19.71
CA LYS A 220 -18.45 -12.43 20.38
C LYS A 220 -18.81 -10.95 20.37
N TYR A 221 -20.05 -10.62 20.03
CA TYR A 221 -20.59 -9.27 20.07
C TYR A 221 -22.05 -9.27 20.55
N TYR A 222 -22.50 -8.12 21.04
CA TYR A 222 -23.91 -7.90 21.36
C TYR A 222 -24.65 -7.48 20.09
N ASP A 223 -25.72 -8.19 19.76
CA ASP A 223 -26.64 -7.79 18.70
C ASP A 223 -27.53 -6.61 19.15
N ALA A 224 -28.36 -6.09 18.24
CA ALA A 224 -29.30 -5.00 18.55
C ALA A 224 -30.31 -5.35 19.66
N LYS A 225 -30.42 -6.63 20.05
CA LYS A 225 -31.30 -7.14 21.11
C LYS A 225 -30.50 -7.49 22.38
N ASN A 226 -29.25 -7.02 22.51
CA ASN A 226 -28.33 -7.32 23.61
C ASN A 226 -28.05 -8.83 23.82
N LYS A 227 -28.24 -9.67 22.79
CA LYS A 227 -27.88 -11.08 22.83
C LYS A 227 -26.45 -11.27 22.34
N VAL A 228 -25.71 -12.13 23.03
CA VAL A 228 -24.35 -12.53 22.62
C VAL A 228 -24.45 -13.41 21.37
N THR A 229 -23.81 -12.97 20.29
CA THR A 229 -23.69 -13.71 19.03
C THR A 229 -22.24 -13.74 18.58
N GLU A 230 -21.89 -14.72 17.75
CA GLU A 230 -20.53 -14.91 17.23
C GLU A 230 -20.45 -14.56 15.75
N ARG A 231 -19.34 -13.96 15.34
CA ARG A 231 -19.00 -13.75 13.93
C ARG A 231 -17.52 -13.95 13.69
N LYS A 232 -17.18 -14.50 12.52
CA LYS A 232 -15.80 -14.47 12.02
C LYS A 232 -15.40 -13.05 11.67
N SER A 233 -14.28 -12.58 12.21
CA SER A 233 -13.80 -11.22 12.01
C SER A 233 -12.29 -11.17 11.82
N ILE A 234 -11.84 -10.13 11.13
CA ILE A 234 -10.43 -9.77 11.04
C ILE A 234 -9.93 -9.19 12.37
N THR A 235 -8.64 -9.36 12.61
CA THR A 235 -7.93 -8.96 13.84
C THR A 235 -7.04 -7.74 13.69
N PHE A 236 -7.12 -7.06 12.55
CA PHE A 236 -6.28 -5.92 12.19
C PHE A 236 -7.09 -4.83 11.51
N ASN A 237 -6.53 -3.62 11.47
CA ASN A 237 -7.10 -2.48 10.76
C ASN A 237 -6.72 -2.57 9.26
N PRO A 238 -7.67 -2.93 8.36
CA PRO A 238 -7.35 -3.17 6.96
C PRO A 238 -7.02 -1.88 6.19
N TRP A 239 -7.58 -0.76 6.62
CA TRP A 239 -7.30 0.53 6.02
C TRP A 239 -5.87 0.97 6.34
N LEU A 240 -5.48 0.89 7.62
CA LEU A 240 -4.11 1.18 8.05
C LEU A 240 -3.09 0.26 7.34
N LYS A 241 -3.38 -1.04 7.24
CA LYS A 241 -2.55 -1.98 6.48
C LYS A 241 -2.34 -1.52 5.03
N THR A 242 -3.43 -1.10 4.38
CA THR A 242 -3.39 -0.64 2.98
C THR A 242 -2.56 0.64 2.85
N LYS A 243 -2.62 1.56 3.81
CA LYS A 243 -1.78 2.77 3.79
C LYS A 243 -0.31 2.47 4.06
N LEU A 244 0.00 1.59 5.02
CA LEU A 244 1.38 1.24 5.34
C LEU A 244 2.06 0.43 4.21
N ILE A 245 1.38 -0.57 3.67
CA ILE A 245 1.96 -1.43 2.62
C ILE A 245 1.75 -0.84 1.22
N GLY A 246 0.58 -0.29 0.92
CA GLY A 246 0.24 0.20 -0.42
C GLY A 246 0.73 1.61 -0.72
N VAL A 247 1.03 2.43 0.31
CA VAL A 247 1.44 3.84 0.13
C VAL A 247 2.80 4.10 0.73
N LEU A 248 2.99 3.87 2.05
CA LEU A 248 4.23 4.19 2.75
C LEU A 248 5.41 3.36 2.25
N ALA A 249 5.28 2.04 2.15
CA ALA A 249 6.37 1.18 1.69
C ALA A 249 6.89 1.56 0.28
N PRO A 250 6.03 1.73 -0.74
CA PRO A 250 6.47 2.26 -2.03
C PRO A 250 7.11 3.65 -1.94
N SER A 251 6.63 4.51 -1.03
CA SER A 251 7.20 5.84 -0.80
C SER A 251 8.64 5.77 -0.29
N PHE A 252 8.92 4.91 0.70
CA PHE A 252 10.28 4.66 1.18
C PHE A 252 11.23 4.20 0.08
N ILE A 253 10.78 3.28 -0.76
CA ILE A 253 11.61 2.79 -1.86
C ILE A 253 11.85 3.90 -2.88
N LYS A 254 10.79 4.60 -3.34
CA LYS A 254 10.90 5.64 -4.37
C LYS A 254 11.73 6.85 -3.92
N ALA A 255 11.60 7.26 -2.67
CA ALA A 255 12.37 8.37 -2.12
C ALA A 255 13.79 7.94 -1.72
N GLY A 256 13.94 6.69 -1.26
CA GLY A 256 15.14 6.18 -0.64
C GLY A 256 16.14 5.48 -1.57
N VAL A 257 15.85 5.34 -2.87
CA VAL A 257 16.83 4.78 -3.82
C VAL A 257 16.97 5.63 -5.08
N ARG A 258 18.19 5.74 -5.60
CA ARG A 258 18.49 6.43 -6.86
C ARG A 258 19.48 5.61 -7.69
N TRP A 259 19.28 5.63 -8.99
CA TRP A 259 20.25 5.06 -9.94
C TRP A 259 21.23 6.15 -10.37
N GLN A 260 22.52 5.99 -10.07
CA GLN A 260 23.58 6.92 -10.43
C GLN A 260 24.50 6.31 -11.49
N PRO A 261 24.94 7.07 -12.51
CA PRO A 261 25.94 6.59 -13.46
C PRO A 261 27.23 6.19 -12.75
N CYS A 262 27.91 5.14 -13.22
CA CYS A 262 29.16 4.66 -12.64
C CYS A 262 30.15 4.24 -13.74
N SER A 263 31.41 4.05 -13.35
CA SER A 263 32.41 3.47 -14.26
C SER A 263 32.11 1.97 -14.52
N THR A 264 32.72 1.42 -15.56
CA THR A 264 32.63 -0.02 -15.85
C THR A 264 33.18 -0.86 -14.70
N GLU A 265 34.33 -0.48 -14.14
CA GLU A 265 34.96 -1.18 -13.01
C GLU A 265 34.04 -1.23 -11.78
N GLN A 266 33.44 -0.09 -11.41
CA GLN A 266 32.49 -0.01 -10.31
C GLN A 266 31.23 -0.85 -10.56
N TYR A 267 30.75 -0.90 -11.81
CA TYR A 267 29.59 -1.69 -12.20
C TYR A 267 29.84 -3.19 -12.06
N ASP A 268 31.02 -3.65 -12.49
CA ASP A 268 31.38 -5.06 -12.52
C ASP A 268 31.72 -5.59 -11.12
N ALA A 269 32.31 -4.75 -10.26
CA ALA A 269 32.59 -5.06 -8.86
C ALA A 269 31.35 -5.07 -7.95
N ALA A 270 30.27 -4.37 -8.35
CA ALA A 270 29.06 -4.28 -7.53
C ALA A 270 28.19 -5.55 -7.59
N PRO A 271 27.48 -5.90 -6.50
CA PRO A 271 26.51 -6.99 -6.50
C PRO A 271 25.46 -6.84 -7.60
N THR A 272 25.00 -7.96 -8.14
CA THR A 272 24.06 -8.01 -9.27
C THR A 272 22.77 -7.21 -9.02
N TYR A 273 22.25 -7.19 -7.79
CA TYR A 273 21.05 -6.42 -7.46
C TYR A 273 21.28 -4.90 -7.36
N LYS A 274 22.54 -4.46 -7.22
CA LYS A 274 22.92 -3.03 -7.16
C LYS A 274 23.28 -2.44 -8.52
N ARG A 275 23.31 -3.23 -9.59
CA ARG A 275 23.73 -2.76 -10.92
C ARG A 275 22.58 -2.86 -11.93
N SER A 276 22.41 -1.83 -12.76
CA SER A 276 21.39 -1.81 -13.81
C SER A 276 21.81 -0.89 -14.96
N LEU A 277 21.52 -1.31 -16.18
CA LEU A 277 21.61 -0.46 -17.37
C LEU A 277 20.35 0.42 -17.45
N LYS A 278 20.54 1.74 -17.52
CA LYS A 278 19.43 2.71 -17.60
C LYS A 278 19.60 3.61 -18.82
N MET A 279 18.52 3.86 -19.52
CA MET A 279 18.47 4.92 -20.53
C MET A 279 18.55 6.27 -19.82
N LYS A 280 19.63 7.01 -20.03
CA LYS A 280 19.78 8.38 -19.52
C LYS A 280 20.09 9.33 -20.67
N LYS A 281 19.54 10.54 -20.59
CA LYS A 281 19.92 11.63 -21.50
C LYS A 281 21.38 12.00 -21.23
N ASP A 282 22.12 12.30 -22.29
CA ASP A 282 23.46 12.85 -22.15
C ASP A 282 23.38 14.16 -21.35
N PRO A 283 24.30 14.45 -20.41
CA PRO A 283 24.30 15.69 -19.65
C PRO A 283 24.29 16.95 -20.52
N GLU A 284 24.81 16.84 -21.75
CA GLU A 284 24.88 17.91 -22.76
C GLU A 284 23.61 18.00 -23.64
N GLY A 285 22.51 17.35 -23.26
CA GLY A 285 21.23 17.42 -23.97
C GLY A 285 21.09 16.47 -25.17
N GLY A 286 21.99 15.49 -25.30
CA GLY A 286 22.00 14.49 -26.38
C GLY A 286 20.93 13.40 -26.29
N LYS A 287 20.90 12.54 -27.33
CA LYS A 287 20.04 11.34 -27.40
C LYS A 287 20.23 10.46 -26.16
N ALA A 288 19.16 9.83 -25.69
CA ALA A 288 19.25 8.91 -24.55
C ALA A 288 20.18 7.72 -24.89
N LYS A 289 21.20 7.50 -24.05
CA LYS A 289 22.14 6.38 -24.18
C LYS A 289 21.96 5.41 -23.02
N LEU A 290 22.31 4.15 -23.27
CA LEU A 290 22.30 3.13 -22.24
C LEU A 290 23.52 3.31 -21.34
N THR A 291 23.31 3.69 -20.09
CA THR A 291 24.37 4.02 -19.13
C THR A 291 24.41 2.99 -18.01
N LYS A 292 25.61 2.50 -17.69
CA LYS A 292 25.88 1.68 -16.49
C LYS A 292 25.59 2.51 -15.25
N CYS A 293 24.67 2.01 -14.42
CA CYS A 293 24.29 2.69 -13.18
C CYS A 293 24.38 1.76 -11.97
N LEU A 294 24.76 2.33 -10.83
CA LEU A 294 24.66 1.73 -9.52
C LEU A 294 23.46 2.26 -8.74
N LEU A 295 22.89 1.37 -7.94
CA LEU A 295 21.84 1.67 -6.98
C LEU A 295 22.46 2.30 -5.74
N VAL A 296 22.17 3.58 -5.55
CA VAL A 296 22.50 4.32 -4.34
C VAL A 296 21.29 4.34 -3.43
N ILE A 297 21.51 3.91 -2.19
CA ILE A 297 20.47 3.84 -1.16
C ILE A 297 20.67 5.03 -0.22
N LEU A 298 19.61 5.81 -0.05
CA LEU A 298 19.57 7.07 0.71
C LEU A 298 18.75 6.98 2.00
N SER A 299 17.94 5.92 2.14
CA SER A 299 17.08 5.71 3.30
C SER A 299 17.43 4.39 3.99
N PRO A 300 17.52 4.37 5.34
CA PRO A 300 17.74 3.13 6.08
C PRO A 300 16.63 2.10 5.82
N TYR A 301 15.39 2.55 5.61
CA TYR A 301 14.28 1.63 5.32
C TYR A 301 14.36 1.03 3.92
N ALA A 302 14.79 1.83 2.93
CA ALA A 302 15.06 1.31 1.59
C ALA A 302 16.21 0.28 1.62
N GLU A 303 17.20 0.46 2.48
CA GLU A 303 18.26 -0.52 2.69
C GLU A 303 17.72 -1.83 3.26
N LYS A 304 16.92 -1.78 4.34
CA LYS A 304 16.27 -2.97 4.92
C LYS A 304 15.41 -3.72 3.88
N TYR A 305 14.75 -2.99 2.99
CA TYR A 305 14.02 -3.60 1.88
C TYR A 305 14.93 -4.31 0.89
N MET A 306 16.00 -3.66 0.44
CA MET A 306 16.92 -4.22 -0.57
C MET A 306 17.68 -5.42 -0.03
N ASP A 307 18.17 -5.36 1.21
CA ASP A 307 18.81 -6.48 1.89
C ASP A 307 17.87 -7.68 1.99
N TYR A 308 16.68 -7.48 2.56
CA TYR A 308 15.75 -8.58 2.79
C TYR A 308 15.26 -9.20 1.47
N ARG A 309 15.03 -8.36 0.46
CA ARG A 309 14.66 -8.83 -0.88
C ARG A 309 15.78 -9.66 -1.49
N TRP A 310 17.03 -9.19 -1.41
CA TRP A 310 18.18 -9.94 -1.90
C TRP A 310 18.31 -11.30 -1.22
N ARG A 311 18.18 -11.34 0.11
CA ARG A 311 18.16 -12.61 0.86
C ARG A 311 17.09 -13.57 0.35
N LEU A 312 15.88 -13.08 0.07
CA LEU A 312 14.82 -13.90 -0.51
C LEU A 312 15.13 -14.36 -1.94
N ASP A 313 15.74 -13.51 -2.76
CA ASP A 313 16.07 -13.85 -4.16
C ASP A 313 17.13 -14.96 -4.23
N VAL A 314 18.09 -15.01 -3.30
CA VAL A 314 19.13 -16.06 -3.25
C VAL A 314 18.75 -17.28 -2.41
N HIS A 315 17.71 -17.18 -1.58
CA HIS A 315 17.35 -18.26 -0.67
C HIS A 315 16.77 -19.47 -1.43
N PRO A 316 17.27 -20.70 -1.22
CA PRO A 316 16.84 -21.89 -1.97
C PRO A 316 15.32 -22.13 -1.98
N LYS A 317 14.64 -21.84 -0.87
CA LYS A 317 13.17 -21.94 -0.76
C LYS A 317 12.40 -20.95 -1.64
N TYR A 318 12.96 -19.77 -1.90
CA TYR A 318 12.24 -18.64 -2.51
C TYR A 318 12.79 -18.26 -3.90
N ARG A 319 13.87 -18.90 -4.36
CA ARG A 319 14.42 -18.69 -5.69
C ARG A 319 13.40 -18.99 -6.79
N ASP A 320 13.64 -18.39 -7.94
CA ASP A 320 12.90 -18.72 -9.14
C ASP A 320 13.25 -20.16 -9.55
N PHE A 321 12.24 -20.87 -10.04
CA PHE A 321 12.44 -22.23 -10.53
C PHE A 321 13.02 -22.21 -11.94
N THR A 322 13.83 -23.21 -12.25
CA THR A 322 14.23 -23.47 -13.63
C THR A 322 13.06 -24.04 -14.43
N GLU A 323 13.12 -23.94 -15.75
CA GLU A 323 12.11 -24.54 -16.64
C GLU A 323 11.94 -26.03 -16.36
N ALA A 324 13.04 -26.76 -16.18
CA ALA A 324 13.03 -28.19 -15.86
C ALA A 324 12.32 -28.51 -14.52
N GLU A 325 12.49 -27.67 -13.49
CA GLU A 325 11.82 -27.84 -12.19
C GLU A 325 10.31 -27.63 -12.33
N ILE A 326 9.88 -26.62 -13.11
CA ILE A 326 8.47 -26.33 -13.37
C ILE A 326 7.81 -27.46 -14.15
N MET A 327 8.46 -27.93 -15.22
CA MET A 327 7.98 -29.07 -16.01
C MET A 327 7.78 -30.32 -15.13
N LYS A 328 8.73 -30.60 -14.22
CA LYS A 328 8.63 -31.73 -13.28
C LYS A 328 7.44 -31.58 -12.32
N MET A 329 7.27 -30.42 -11.69
CA MET A 329 6.13 -30.18 -10.78
C MET A 329 4.78 -30.28 -11.50
N ARG A 330 4.71 -29.86 -12.77
CA ARG A 330 3.50 -30.01 -13.59
C ARG A 330 3.22 -31.47 -13.92
N ALA A 331 4.23 -32.23 -14.30
CA ALA A 331 4.08 -33.67 -14.54
C ALA A 331 3.58 -34.39 -13.28
N GLU A 332 4.13 -34.07 -12.11
CA GLU A 332 3.68 -34.59 -10.81
C GLU A 332 2.23 -34.19 -10.50
N LYS A 333 1.85 -32.93 -10.79
CA LYS A 333 0.48 -32.44 -10.59
C LYS A 333 -0.52 -33.05 -11.57
N LYS A 334 -0.13 -33.28 -12.82
CA LYS A 334 -0.94 -33.95 -13.85
C LYS A 334 -1.14 -35.43 -13.49
N GLY A 335 -0.10 -36.09 -12.98
CA GLY A 335 -0.19 -37.46 -12.46
C GLY A 335 -1.11 -37.59 -11.25
N THR A 336 -1.16 -36.60 -10.37
CA THR A 336 -2.08 -36.59 -9.21
C THR A 336 -3.53 -36.28 -9.60
N VAL A 337 -3.76 -35.45 -10.62
CA VAL A 337 -5.12 -35.21 -11.15
C VAL A 337 -5.65 -36.45 -11.86
N LEU A 338 -4.85 -37.11 -12.69
CA LEU A 338 -5.24 -38.36 -13.35
C LEU A 338 -5.51 -39.48 -12.34
N ALA A 339 -4.76 -39.54 -11.24
CA ALA A 339 -5.01 -40.48 -10.15
C ALA A 339 -6.32 -40.16 -9.38
N ALA A 340 -6.69 -38.89 -9.25
CA ALA A 340 -7.96 -38.48 -8.62
C ALA A 340 -9.17 -38.64 -9.55
N GLU A 341 -8.99 -38.53 -10.87
CA GLU A 341 -10.02 -38.78 -11.88
C GLU A 341 -10.27 -40.27 -12.11
N ALA A 342 -9.26 -41.14 -11.89
CA ALA A 342 -9.42 -42.59 -11.95
C ALA A 342 -10.33 -43.19 -10.85
N ASP A 343 -10.61 -42.43 -9.79
CA ASP A 343 -11.54 -42.81 -8.70
C ASP A 343 -12.98 -42.32 -8.95
N LEU A 344 -13.25 -41.63 -10.06
CA LEU A 344 -14.59 -41.25 -10.47
C LEU A 344 -15.13 -42.24 -11.51
N PRO A 345 -16.40 -42.68 -11.42
CA PRO A 345 -16.99 -43.54 -12.43
C PRO A 345 -16.97 -42.82 -13.79
N PRO A 346 -16.70 -43.54 -14.89
CA PRO A 346 -16.56 -42.93 -16.20
C PRO A 346 -17.86 -42.21 -16.60
N PRO A 347 -17.78 -40.96 -17.08
CA PRO A 347 -18.94 -40.30 -17.67
C PRO A 347 -19.35 -41.04 -18.95
N GLU A 348 -20.64 -41.37 -19.05
CA GLU A 348 -21.23 -41.90 -20.28
C GLU A 348 -21.31 -40.77 -21.32
N ASP A 349 -20.78 -41.07 -22.50
CA ASP A 349 -20.94 -40.38 -23.78
C ASP A 349 -20.41 -38.95 -23.92
N GLU A 350 -19.23 -38.79 -24.54
CA GLU A 350 -19.02 -37.70 -25.51
C GLU A 350 -18.10 -38.13 -26.69
N PRO A 351 -18.34 -37.60 -27.91
CA PRO A 351 -17.78 -38.10 -29.15
C PRO A 351 -16.38 -37.57 -29.47
N SER A 352 -15.64 -38.35 -30.26
CA SER A 352 -14.29 -38.06 -30.72
C SER A 352 -14.21 -36.84 -31.63
N LEU A 353 -13.36 -35.89 -31.26
CA LEU A 353 -12.86 -34.82 -32.12
C LEU A 353 -11.32 -34.86 -32.11
N GLU A 354 -10.76 -35.57 -33.09
CA GLU A 354 -9.40 -35.31 -33.56
C GLU A 354 -9.45 -34.11 -34.52
N SER A 355 -8.62 -33.09 -34.29
CA SER A 355 -7.84 -32.40 -35.34
C SER A 355 -7.09 -31.18 -34.80
N ILE A 356 -5.78 -31.10 -35.18
CA ILE A 356 -5.00 -29.87 -35.49
C ILE A 356 -4.63 -29.02 -34.24
N THR A 357 -3.39 -28.60 -33.92
CA THR A 357 -2.12 -28.41 -34.65
C THR A 357 -0.96 -28.35 -33.65
N ALA A 358 0.23 -28.79 -34.05
CA ALA A 358 1.49 -28.42 -33.40
C ALA A 358 1.79 -26.92 -33.61
N ASP A 359 2.45 -26.31 -32.60
CA ASP A 359 2.98 -24.93 -32.50
C ASP A 359 2.25 -23.93 -31.56
N GLU A 360 1.15 -24.31 -30.87
CA GLU A 360 0.58 -23.48 -29.78
C GLU A 360 1.10 -23.87 -28.38
N ASP A 361 1.47 -25.14 -28.17
CA ASP A 361 1.86 -25.66 -26.85
C ASP A 361 3.15 -25.03 -26.29
N THR A 362 4.14 -24.72 -27.15
CA THR A 362 5.42 -24.14 -26.71
C THR A 362 5.28 -22.69 -26.25
N VAL A 363 4.41 -21.91 -26.90
CA VAL A 363 4.11 -20.52 -26.51
C VAL A 363 3.29 -20.48 -25.21
N GLU A 364 2.36 -21.43 -25.03
CA GLU A 364 1.57 -21.53 -23.80
C GLU A 364 2.42 -21.99 -22.60
N GLU A 365 3.40 -22.88 -22.81
CA GLU A 365 4.30 -23.33 -21.74
C GLU A 365 5.20 -22.21 -21.20
N ASP A 366 5.83 -21.43 -22.09
CA ASP A 366 6.69 -20.29 -21.74
C ASP A 366 5.92 -19.20 -20.99
N THR A 367 4.69 -18.89 -21.42
CA THR A 367 3.85 -17.89 -20.74
C THR A 367 3.45 -18.34 -19.33
N ASN A 368 3.24 -19.63 -19.11
CA ASN A 368 2.90 -20.18 -17.81
C ASN A 368 4.10 -20.21 -16.85
N VAL A 369 5.32 -20.54 -17.32
CA VAL A 369 6.56 -20.44 -16.54
C VAL A 369 6.79 -19.00 -16.05
N LEU A 370 6.66 -18.04 -16.96
CA LEU A 370 6.77 -16.62 -16.64
C LEU A 370 5.71 -16.18 -15.61
N ARG A 371 4.49 -16.73 -15.69
CA ARG A 371 3.40 -16.42 -14.74
C ARG A 371 3.68 -16.93 -13.33
N GLU A 372 4.14 -18.17 -13.19
CA GLU A 372 4.48 -18.77 -11.89
C GLU A 372 5.61 -18.00 -11.20
N ASN A 373 6.70 -17.73 -11.93
CA ASN A 373 7.82 -16.94 -11.41
C ASN A 373 7.42 -15.47 -11.11
N LYS A 374 6.53 -14.87 -11.91
CA LYS A 374 5.96 -13.53 -11.63
C LYS A 374 5.18 -13.51 -10.31
N GLY A 375 4.42 -14.57 -10.02
CA GLY A 375 3.73 -14.74 -8.73
C GLY A 375 4.69 -14.78 -7.54
N ARG A 376 5.78 -15.54 -7.66
CA ARG A 376 6.84 -15.63 -6.64
C ARG A 376 7.57 -14.32 -6.42
N LYS A 377 7.94 -13.63 -7.49
CA LYS A 377 8.56 -12.30 -7.43
C LYS A 377 7.66 -11.29 -6.72
N GLY A 378 6.35 -11.31 -7.00
CA GLY A 378 5.35 -10.51 -6.29
C GLY A 378 5.27 -10.86 -4.80
N HIS A 379 5.30 -12.16 -4.46
CA HIS A 379 5.30 -12.61 -3.08
C HIS A 379 6.56 -12.16 -2.31
N ARG A 380 7.76 -12.33 -2.88
CA ARG A 380 9.02 -11.86 -2.30
C ARG A 380 9.03 -10.34 -2.09
N HIS A 381 8.55 -9.59 -3.10
CA HIS A 381 8.37 -8.15 -3.00
C HIS A 381 7.46 -7.76 -1.83
N ALA A 382 6.32 -8.45 -1.66
CA ALA A 382 5.40 -8.21 -0.56
C ALA A 382 6.00 -8.57 0.80
N MET A 383 6.79 -9.65 0.90
CA MET A 383 7.52 -10.02 2.12
C MET A 383 8.54 -8.94 2.51
N ALA A 384 9.33 -8.46 1.54
CA ALA A 384 10.32 -7.41 1.78
C ALA A 384 9.69 -6.07 2.17
N MET A 385 8.57 -5.68 1.55
CA MET A 385 7.83 -4.49 1.99
C MET A 385 7.32 -4.62 3.42
N ARG A 386 6.75 -5.78 3.79
CA ARG A 386 6.30 -6.02 5.17
C ARG A 386 7.46 -5.93 6.16
N TYR A 387 8.59 -6.56 5.85
CA TYR A 387 9.77 -6.53 6.72
C TYR A 387 10.27 -5.10 6.92
N MET A 388 10.45 -4.33 5.85
CA MET A 388 10.84 -2.92 5.92
C MET A 388 9.91 -2.09 6.81
N VAL A 389 8.58 -2.22 6.63
CA VAL A 389 7.61 -1.47 7.43
C VAL A 389 7.65 -1.90 8.89
N LYS A 390 7.89 -3.19 9.19
CA LYS A 390 8.07 -3.64 10.57
C LYS A 390 9.25 -2.95 11.25
N MET A 391 10.39 -2.83 10.54
CA MET A 391 11.56 -2.14 11.07
C MET A 391 11.26 -0.67 11.36
N PHE A 392 10.60 0.03 10.42
CA PHE A 392 10.13 1.39 10.65
C PHE A 392 9.20 1.51 11.88
N LEU A 393 8.29 0.57 12.08
CA LEU A 393 7.38 0.61 13.24
C LEU A 393 8.08 0.34 14.57
N ILE A 394 9.23 -0.36 14.58
CA ILE A 394 10.08 -0.47 15.79
C ILE A 394 10.65 0.90 16.12
N ASP A 395 11.30 1.56 15.15
CA ASP A 395 11.92 2.86 15.37
C ASP A 395 10.88 3.91 15.78
N LEU A 396 9.71 3.89 15.12
CA LEU A 396 8.56 4.71 15.47
C LEU A 396 8.14 4.47 16.92
N TYR A 397 7.97 3.22 17.34
CA TYR A 397 7.57 2.88 18.70
C TYR A 397 8.58 3.41 19.72
N VAL A 398 9.87 3.20 19.47
CA VAL A 398 10.95 3.66 20.37
C VAL A 398 10.97 5.18 20.46
N ALA A 399 10.92 5.87 19.32
CA ALA A 399 10.92 7.33 19.27
C ALA A 399 9.69 7.89 19.97
N TRP A 400 8.50 7.37 19.66
CA TRP A 400 7.25 7.87 20.22
C TRP A 400 7.16 7.69 21.72
N ARG A 401 7.56 6.53 22.26
CA ARG A 401 7.56 6.33 23.71
C ARG A 401 8.58 7.22 24.41
N LYS A 402 9.77 7.40 23.86
CA LYS A 402 10.77 8.35 24.42
C LYS A 402 10.23 9.79 24.48
N ILE A 403 9.55 10.23 23.42
CA ILE A 403 8.98 11.58 23.33
C ILE A 403 7.88 11.79 24.37
N GLU A 404 7.05 10.78 24.62
CA GLU A 404 5.96 10.82 25.61
C GLU A 404 6.45 10.48 27.04
N GLY A 405 7.76 10.28 27.25
CA GLY A 405 8.32 9.91 28.56
C GLY A 405 7.95 8.51 29.04
N LEU A 406 7.53 7.62 28.14
CA LEU A 406 7.07 6.27 28.43
C LEU A 406 8.22 5.25 28.37
N GLU A 407 8.18 4.24 29.24
CA GLU A 407 9.16 3.13 29.26
C GLU A 407 9.19 2.40 27.90
N VAL A 408 10.36 2.30 27.27
CA VAL A 408 10.53 1.57 26.00
C VAL A 408 10.76 0.09 26.29
N ARG A 409 9.83 -0.77 25.84
CA ARG A 409 10.03 -2.22 25.95
C ARG A 409 10.86 -2.77 24.79
N PRO A 410 11.70 -3.79 25.04
CA PRO A 410 12.42 -4.46 23.98
C PRO A 410 11.44 -5.19 23.03
N PRO A 411 11.85 -5.46 21.78
CA PRO A 411 11.08 -6.27 20.84
C PRO A 411 10.69 -7.62 21.44
N TYR A 412 9.54 -8.16 21.02
CA TYR A 412 9.03 -9.45 21.51
C TYR A 412 10.03 -10.61 21.39
N SER A 413 10.87 -10.61 20.34
CA SER A 413 11.91 -11.61 20.14
C SER A 413 12.91 -11.63 21.29
N GLN A 414 13.26 -10.46 21.83
CA GLN A 414 14.14 -10.34 22.99
C GLN A 414 13.36 -10.64 24.29
N ASP A 415 12.20 -10.01 24.47
CA ASP A 415 11.43 -10.06 25.73
C ASP A 415 10.82 -11.44 26.04
N LYS A 416 10.42 -12.20 25.01
CA LYS A 416 9.70 -13.48 25.18
C LYS A 416 10.43 -14.69 24.63
N LEU A 417 11.26 -14.51 23.61
CA LEU A 417 11.97 -15.61 22.97
C LEU A 417 13.47 -15.65 23.31
N GLY A 418 14.00 -14.62 24.00
CA GLY A 418 15.42 -14.54 24.36
C GLY A 418 16.36 -14.48 23.15
N LEU A 419 15.87 -14.06 21.98
CA LEU A 419 16.64 -13.99 20.74
C LEU A 419 17.29 -12.61 20.60
N ASP A 420 18.59 -12.59 20.29
CA ASP A 420 19.33 -11.37 20.00
C ASP A 420 18.78 -10.60 18.78
N PRO A 421 18.94 -9.27 18.73
CA PRO A 421 18.52 -8.48 17.57
C PRO A 421 19.31 -8.92 16.32
N HIS A 422 18.58 -9.31 15.27
CA HIS A 422 19.14 -9.68 13.95
C HIS A 422 19.57 -8.47 13.11
#